data_AF-A0A535Z854-F1
#
_entry.id   AF-A0A535Z854-F1
#
_cell.length_a   1.000
_cell.length_b   1.000
_cell.length_c   1.000
_cell.angle_alpha   90.00
_cell.angle_beta   90.00
_cell.angle_gamma   90.00
#
_symmetry.space_group_name_H-M   'P 1'
#
loop_
_entity.id
_entity.type
_entity.pdbx_description
1 polymer ?
#
loop_
_entity_poly.entity_id
_entity_poly.type
_entity_poly.pdbx_seq_one_letter_code
_entity_poly.pdbx_strand_id
1 'polypeptide(L)'
;SDRQPADPLRRLTSQVEEAGPLRARLVAHYEYAVYSGLSDDRRARAEVETTLPIQLSLSLEADKPRLDVELEVINRARDHRLRVHVPLPFRASRSAADTPFHVTARPVTGARRDPGAPEVELPTFPMWSFVDVSDGRAGVALIADGLHEYEVLPGPPQELTLTLLRSVGWLSRDDLVTRTGHAGPAIETPGAQVPGRHRFRFSLFFHAGGWEEAGVWRAAESVRLPLVPGRGAAAGTAPPVIELDPDSIQMTALVPRPGGYELRFLNASAASRDARVRLQPQPAHVAVITLGGDVREPLLPNGGVYSRPVRPWEIVTLRVTR
;
A
#
# COMPACT_ATOMS: atom_id res chain seq x y z
N SER A 1 -13.11 10.04 23.08
CA SER A 1 -13.81 11.25 22.61
C SER A 1 -13.22 11.63 21.26
N ASP A 2 -14.04 11.61 20.21
CA ASP A 2 -13.66 12.02 18.83
C ASP A 2 -13.69 13.54 18.65
N ARG A 3 -13.52 14.30 19.73
CA ARG A 3 -13.45 15.75 19.71
C ARG A 3 -12.32 16.19 18.77
N GLN A 4 -12.68 16.99 17.78
CA GLN A 4 -11.78 17.72 16.88
C GLN A 4 -11.91 19.22 17.15
N PRO A 5 -10.88 20.03 16.85
CA PRO A 5 -11.02 21.47 16.78
C PRO A 5 -12.19 21.89 15.88
N ALA A 6 -12.90 22.96 16.25
CA ALA A 6 -14.07 23.42 15.51
C ALA A 6 -13.72 23.89 14.08
N ASP A 7 -12.55 24.50 13.94
CA ASP A 7 -11.96 24.87 12.65
C ASP A 7 -10.59 24.18 12.51
N PRO A 8 -10.55 22.96 11.95
CA PRO A 8 -9.34 22.17 11.82
C PRO A 8 -8.49 22.59 10.61
N LEU A 9 -9.02 23.31 9.63
CA LEU A 9 -8.29 23.67 8.40
C LEU A 9 -8.08 25.19 8.34
N ARG A 10 -6.85 25.62 8.61
CA ARG A 10 -6.50 27.05 8.70
C ARG A 10 -5.52 27.45 7.61
N ARG A 11 -5.61 28.70 7.17
CA ARG A 11 -4.64 29.33 6.25
C ARG A 11 -4.39 28.52 4.96
N LEU A 12 -5.43 27.90 4.40
CA LEU A 12 -5.31 27.17 3.14
C LEU A 12 -4.96 28.12 1.99
N THR A 13 -3.87 27.81 1.30
CA THR A 13 -3.54 28.36 -0.01
C THR A 13 -3.28 27.22 -0.97
N SER A 14 -3.60 27.40 -2.26
CA SER A 14 -3.35 26.40 -3.28
C SER A 14 -3.02 27.04 -4.61
N GLN A 15 -2.17 26.37 -5.39
CA GLN A 15 -1.79 26.78 -6.73
C GLN A 15 -1.61 25.57 -7.64
N VAL A 16 -1.85 25.77 -8.93
CA VAL A 16 -1.47 24.79 -9.96
C VAL A 16 0.00 25.04 -10.31
N GLU A 17 0.86 24.07 -10.03
CA GLU A 17 2.30 24.14 -10.35
C GLU A 17 2.60 23.65 -11.77
N GLU A 18 1.82 22.68 -12.25
CA GLU A 18 1.98 22.07 -13.56
C GLU A 18 0.61 21.94 -14.23
N ALA A 19 0.48 22.41 -15.47
CA ALA A 19 -0.73 22.35 -16.29
C ALA A 19 -0.38 21.87 -17.70
N GLY A 20 0.42 20.80 -17.80
CA GLY A 20 0.89 20.24 -19.05
C GLY A 20 -0.10 19.24 -19.66
N PRO A 21 0.08 18.86 -20.94
CA PRO A 21 -0.79 17.89 -21.61
C PRO A 21 -0.61 16.46 -21.08
N LEU A 22 0.55 16.14 -20.49
CA LEU A 22 0.86 14.80 -19.97
C LEU A 22 0.68 14.69 -18.45
N ARG A 23 0.70 15.83 -17.75
CA ARG A 23 0.63 15.87 -16.29
C ARG A 23 0.10 17.20 -15.81
N ALA A 24 -0.73 17.13 -14.77
CA ALA A 24 -1.14 18.28 -13.98
C ALA A 24 -0.75 18.07 -12.52
N ARG A 25 -0.33 19.15 -11.83
CA ARG A 25 0.03 19.14 -10.42
C ARG A 25 -0.53 20.35 -9.70
N LEU A 26 -1.24 20.11 -8.61
CA LEU A 26 -1.72 21.12 -7.67
C LEU A 26 -0.96 20.96 -6.35
N VAL A 27 -0.53 22.07 -5.78
CA VAL A 27 0.06 22.11 -4.44
C VAL A 27 -0.74 23.03 -3.55
N ALA A 28 -1.03 22.55 -2.34
CA ALA A 28 -1.74 23.28 -1.31
C ALA A 28 -0.93 23.30 -0.02
N HIS A 29 -0.94 24.43 0.67
CA HIS A 29 -0.35 24.61 1.99
C HIS A 29 -1.44 24.98 2.98
N TYR A 30 -1.44 24.35 4.15
CA TYR A 30 -2.39 24.69 5.21
C TYR A 30 -1.86 24.32 6.59
N GLU A 31 -2.48 24.88 7.61
CA GLU A 31 -2.27 24.52 9.01
C GLU A 31 -3.44 23.64 9.46
N TYR A 32 -3.14 22.39 9.82
CA TYR A 32 -4.15 21.46 10.34
C TYR A 32 -4.17 21.51 11.87
N ALA A 33 -5.22 22.07 12.46
CA ALA A 33 -5.34 22.20 13.90
C ALA A 33 -5.72 20.85 14.54
N VAL A 34 -5.04 20.52 15.62
CA VAL A 34 -5.25 19.31 16.44
C VAL A 34 -5.06 19.66 17.92
N TYR A 35 -5.52 18.79 18.82
CA TYR A 35 -5.13 18.88 20.22
C TYR A 35 -3.68 18.43 20.41
N SER A 36 -2.93 19.09 21.31
CA SER A 36 -1.49 18.91 21.48
C SER A 36 -1.10 17.53 22.04
N GLY A 37 -2.02 16.86 22.73
CA GLY A 37 -1.80 15.55 23.35
C GLY A 37 -3.01 15.06 24.15
N LEU A 38 -2.76 14.18 25.10
CA LEU A 38 -3.73 13.74 26.10
C LEU A 38 -3.81 14.74 27.27
N SER A 39 -4.95 14.73 27.97
CA SER A 39 -5.08 15.35 29.30
C SER A 39 -4.14 14.70 30.32
N ASP A 40 -3.87 15.37 31.45
CA ASP A 40 -2.99 14.85 32.50
C ASP A 40 -3.43 13.48 33.03
N ASP A 41 -4.75 13.26 33.14
CA ASP A 41 -5.36 11.99 33.54
C ASP A 41 -5.46 10.95 32.41
N ARG A 42 -5.07 11.34 31.18
CA ARG A 42 -5.08 10.54 29.94
C ARG A 42 -6.44 9.99 29.51
N ARG A 43 -7.53 10.51 30.07
CA ARG A 43 -8.90 10.07 29.74
C ARG A 43 -9.48 10.78 28.53
N ALA A 44 -8.89 11.90 28.12
CA ALA A 44 -9.32 12.68 26.98
C ALA A 44 -8.12 13.30 26.25
N ARG A 45 -8.41 14.02 25.16
CA ARG A 45 -7.46 14.95 24.56
C ARG A 45 -7.32 16.16 25.48
N ALA A 46 -6.12 16.76 25.53
CA ALA A 46 -5.91 18.04 26.20
C ALA A 46 -6.77 19.14 25.53
N GLU A 47 -7.05 20.22 26.25
CA GLU A 47 -7.78 21.38 25.70
C GLU A 47 -6.91 22.28 24.83
N VAL A 48 -5.58 22.18 24.99
CA VAL A 48 -4.61 22.99 24.25
C VAL A 48 -4.51 22.50 22.81
N GLU A 49 -4.74 23.40 21.87
CA GLU A 49 -4.55 23.13 20.44
C GLU A 49 -3.10 23.42 20.00
N THR A 50 -2.70 22.75 18.93
CA THR A 50 -1.51 23.04 18.14
C THR A 50 -1.85 22.87 16.65
N THR A 51 -0.97 23.30 15.76
CA THR A 51 -1.14 23.12 14.31
C THR A 51 -0.05 22.23 13.74
N LEU A 52 -0.44 21.38 12.79
CA LEU A 52 0.46 20.63 11.92
C LEU A 52 0.53 21.37 10.58
N PRO A 53 1.64 22.04 10.24
CA PRO A 53 1.86 22.51 8.88
C PRO A 53 1.82 21.34 7.90
N ILE A 54 1.01 21.46 6.86
CA ILE A 54 0.87 20.46 5.81
C ILE A 54 1.12 21.11 4.44
N GLN A 55 1.94 20.44 3.64
CA GLN A 55 2.00 20.63 2.19
C GLN A 55 1.38 19.39 1.54
N LEU A 56 0.29 19.59 0.80
CA LEU A 56 -0.37 18.59 -0.01
C LEU A 56 0.02 18.81 -1.47
N SER A 57 0.45 17.76 -2.16
CA SER A 57 0.63 17.77 -3.60
C SER A 57 -0.24 16.69 -4.23
N LEU A 58 -1.02 17.09 -5.22
CA LEU A 58 -1.90 16.23 -6.01
C LEU A 58 -1.37 16.20 -7.44
N SER A 59 -1.21 15.03 -8.02
CA SER A 59 -0.75 14.87 -9.39
C SER A 59 -1.65 13.90 -10.18
N LEU A 60 -1.97 14.30 -11.40
CA LEU A 60 -2.65 13.48 -12.40
C LEU A 60 -1.73 13.35 -13.61
N GLU A 61 -1.64 12.16 -14.17
CA GLU A 61 -0.92 11.89 -15.42
C GLU A 61 -1.91 11.42 -16.48
N ALA A 62 -1.65 11.78 -17.73
CA ALA A 62 -2.44 11.31 -18.87
C ALA A 62 -2.41 9.77 -18.92
N ASP A 63 -3.55 9.18 -19.30
CA ASP A 63 -3.75 7.73 -19.45
C ASP A 63 -3.49 6.88 -18.19
N LYS A 64 -3.42 7.50 -17.00
CA LYS A 64 -3.38 6.79 -15.72
C LYS A 64 -4.64 7.11 -14.92
N PRO A 65 -5.53 6.14 -14.62
CA PRO A 65 -6.73 6.38 -13.83
C PRO A 65 -6.40 6.43 -12.33
N ARG A 66 -5.39 7.22 -11.95
CA ARG A 66 -4.95 7.40 -10.57
C ARG A 66 -4.67 8.86 -10.23
N LEU A 67 -4.96 9.21 -8.98
CA LEU A 67 -4.54 10.45 -8.34
C LEU A 67 -3.36 10.14 -7.43
N ASP A 68 -2.19 10.68 -7.74
CA ASP A 68 -1.00 10.56 -6.91
C ASP A 68 -1.01 11.66 -5.84
N VAL A 69 -0.85 11.27 -4.58
CA VAL A 69 -0.94 12.14 -3.40
C VAL A 69 0.38 12.11 -2.64
N GLU A 70 0.88 13.29 -2.35
CA GLU A 70 2.02 13.50 -1.47
C GLU A 70 1.66 14.46 -0.36
N LEU A 71 1.97 14.09 0.88
CA LEU A 71 1.74 14.89 2.07
C LEU A 71 3.05 15.07 2.82
N GLU A 72 3.52 16.31 2.96
CA GLU A 72 4.54 16.64 3.96
C GLU A 72 3.86 17.23 5.19
N VAL A 73 4.09 16.61 6.36
CA VAL A 73 3.48 17.01 7.63
C VAL A 73 4.59 17.29 8.64
N ILE A 74 4.55 18.45 9.30
CA ILE A 74 5.39 18.71 10.47
C ILE A 74 4.58 18.34 11.72
N ASN A 75 4.85 17.16 12.28
CA ASN A 75 4.18 16.68 13.48
C ASN A 75 4.67 17.45 14.73
N ARG A 76 3.76 18.20 15.35
CA ARG A 76 3.98 18.95 16.60
C ARG A 76 3.13 18.44 17.77
N ALA A 77 2.26 17.46 17.52
CA ALA A 77 1.36 16.90 18.51
C ALA A 77 1.87 15.55 19.02
N ARG A 78 1.31 15.12 20.16
CA ARG A 78 1.60 13.84 20.82
C ARG A 78 0.32 13.04 20.95
N ASP A 79 0.47 11.73 21.19
CA ASP A 79 -0.63 10.83 21.58
C ASP A 79 -1.87 10.91 20.66
N HIS A 80 -1.61 10.88 19.35
CA HIS A 80 -2.64 11.02 18.32
C HIS A 80 -2.38 10.07 17.16
N ARG A 81 -3.44 9.80 16.38
CA ARG A 81 -3.38 9.06 15.11
C ARG A 81 -3.86 9.99 14.01
N LEU A 82 -3.01 10.20 13.00
CA LEU A 82 -3.34 11.00 11.83
C LEU A 82 -3.66 10.05 10.66
N ARG A 83 -4.78 10.30 9.98
CA ARG A 83 -5.26 9.46 8.88
C ARG A 83 -5.74 10.30 7.71
N VAL A 84 -5.67 9.72 6.52
CA VAL A 84 -6.43 10.17 5.36
C VAL A 84 -7.74 9.40 5.33
N HIS A 85 -8.82 10.11 4.99
CA HIS A 85 -10.15 9.55 4.85
C HIS A 85 -10.61 9.76 3.41
N VAL A 86 -10.98 8.66 2.74
CA VAL A 86 -11.47 8.64 1.36
C VAL A 86 -12.93 8.20 1.38
N PRO A 87 -13.89 9.13 1.32
CA PRO A 87 -15.30 8.80 1.22
C PRO A 87 -15.58 7.98 -0.04
N LEU A 88 -16.28 6.86 0.12
CA LEU A 88 -16.63 5.97 -0.97
C LEU A 88 -18.02 6.34 -1.52
N PRO A 89 -18.17 6.49 -2.85
CA PRO A 89 -19.46 6.78 -3.47
C PRO A 89 -20.38 5.55 -3.55
N PHE A 90 -19.91 4.39 -3.08
CA PHE A 90 -20.62 3.11 -3.06
C PHE A 90 -20.48 2.45 -1.69
N ARG A 91 -21.21 1.34 -1.50
CA ARG A 91 -21.08 0.49 -0.33
C ARG A 91 -20.43 -0.83 -0.70
N ALA A 92 -19.46 -1.25 0.08
CA ALA A 92 -18.83 -2.56 -0.02
C ALA A 92 -18.99 -3.34 1.30
N SER A 93 -19.11 -4.65 1.18
CA SER A 93 -19.15 -5.57 2.32
C SER A 93 -17.76 -6.07 2.70
N ARG A 94 -16.77 -5.92 1.81
CA ARG A 94 -15.40 -6.39 2.01
C ARG A 94 -14.38 -5.41 1.42
N SER A 95 -13.18 -5.44 1.97
CA SER A 95 -11.95 -4.91 1.37
C SER A 95 -11.05 -6.06 0.90
N ALA A 96 -10.10 -5.79 0.02
CA ALA A 96 -9.12 -6.76 -0.48
C ALA A 96 -7.71 -6.14 -0.42
N ALA A 97 -6.88 -6.60 0.51
CA ALA A 97 -5.56 -6.00 0.75
C ALA A 97 -4.41 -6.90 0.32
N ASP A 98 -3.39 -6.32 -0.28
CA ASP A 98 -2.11 -6.98 -0.53
C ASP A 98 -1.48 -7.42 0.79
N THR A 99 -1.13 -8.70 0.85
CA THR A 99 -0.47 -9.39 1.96
C THR A 99 0.61 -10.30 1.38
N PRO A 100 1.56 -10.83 2.19
CA PRO A 100 2.66 -11.63 1.67
C PRO A 100 2.21 -12.75 0.71
N PHE A 101 2.45 -12.52 -0.59
CA PHE A 101 2.09 -13.39 -1.72
C PHE A 101 0.59 -13.73 -1.87
N HIS A 102 -0.31 -12.85 -1.42
CA HIS A 102 -1.75 -13.07 -1.51
C HIS A 102 -2.56 -11.76 -1.42
N VAL A 103 -3.75 -11.68 -2.02
CA VAL A 103 -4.72 -10.60 -1.72
C VAL A 103 -5.74 -11.09 -0.69
N THR A 104 -5.64 -10.62 0.55
CA THR A 104 -6.51 -11.05 1.63
C THR A 104 -7.78 -10.21 1.69
N ALA A 105 -8.93 -10.86 1.48
CA ALA A 105 -10.22 -10.19 1.56
C ALA A 105 -10.80 -10.20 2.99
N ARG A 106 -11.21 -9.03 3.49
CA ARG A 106 -11.65 -8.81 4.88
C ARG A 106 -13.03 -8.15 4.93
N PRO A 107 -13.93 -8.56 5.83
CA PRO A 107 -15.24 -7.93 5.94
C PRO A 107 -15.10 -6.48 6.43
N VAL A 108 -16.02 -5.62 5.99
CA VAL A 108 -16.19 -4.26 6.55
C VAL A 108 -16.99 -4.38 7.83
N THR A 109 -16.33 -4.23 8.97
CA THR A 109 -16.92 -4.39 10.31
C THR A 109 -16.54 -3.23 11.22
N GLY A 110 -17.34 -2.99 12.26
CA GLY A 110 -16.97 -2.08 13.35
C GLY A 110 -16.11 -2.79 14.40
N ALA A 111 -15.56 -2.01 15.33
CA ALA A 111 -14.89 -2.55 16.51
C ALA A 111 -15.87 -3.34 17.39
N ARG A 112 -15.42 -4.48 17.92
CA ARG A 112 -16.23 -5.33 18.80
C ARG A 112 -15.41 -5.88 19.96
N ARG A 113 -16.06 -6.08 21.10
CA ARG A 113 -15.48 -6.80 22.25
C ARG A 113 -16.34 -8.02 22.51
N ASP A 114 -15.77 -9.20 22.29
CA ASP A 114 -16.46 -10.44 22.58
C ASP A 114 -16.63 -10.64 24.10
N PRO A 115 -17.69 -11.31 24.56
CA PRO A 115 -17.90 -11.56 25.98
C PRO A 115 -16.69 -12.26 26.63
N GLY A 116 -16.13 -11.63 27.67
CA GLY A 116 -14.94 -12.14 28.38
C GLY A 116 -13.60 -11.82 27.71
N ALA A 117 -13.58 -11.16 26.54
CA ALA A 117 -12.34 -10.80 25.88
C ALA A 117 -11.61 -9.63 26.59
N PRO A 118 -10.30 -9.75 26.86
CA PRO A 118 -9.51 -8.68 27.47
C PRO A 118 -9.28 -7.50 26.49
N GLU A 119 -9.42 -7.74 25.18
CA GLU A 119 -9.15 -6.81 24.09
C GLU A 119 -10.41 -6.52 23.25
N VAL A 120 -10.44 -5.33 22.65
CA VAL A 120 -11.38 -4.96 21.60
C VAL A 120 -10.75 -5.35 20.26
N GLU A 121 -11.45 -6.14 19.46
CA GLU A 121 -11.09 -6.38 18.07
C GLU A 121 -11.33 -5.10 17.28
N LEU A 122 -10.24 -4.48 16.80
CA LEU A 122 -10.26 -3.29 15.97
C LEU A 122 -10.26 -3.68 14.50
N PRO A 123 -11.09 -3.07 13.64
CA PRO A 123 -11.14 -3.35 12.20
C PRO A 123 -10.02 -2.61 11.43
N THR A 124 -8.86 -2.46 12.07
CA THR A 124 -7.62 -1.96 11.45
C THR A 124 -6.82 -3.14 10.95
N PHE A 125 -6.49 -3.15 9.66
CA PHE A 125 -5.89 -4.31 9.00
C PHE A 125 -4.55 -3.97 8.36
N PRO A 126 -3.65 -4.96 8.25
CA PRO A 126 -2.40 -4.78 7.56
C PRO A 126 -2.60 -4.77 6.04
N MET A 127 -1.82 -3.94 5.35
CA MET A 127 -1.62 -4.02 3.91
C MET A 127 -0.13 -3.87 3.57
N TRP A 128 0.32 -4.49 2.48
CA TRP A 128 1.69 -4.37 2.02
C TRP A 128 1.86 -3.22 1.04
N SER A 129 1.20 -3.28 -0.13
CA SER A 129 1.26 -2.21 -1.14
C SER A 129 -0.09 -1.56 -1.46
N PHE A 130 -1.21 -2.25 -1.29
CA PHE A 130 -2.52 -1.68 -1.58
C PHE A 130 -3.64 -2.30 -0.74
N VAL A 131 -4.74 -1.57 -0.69
CA VAL A 131 -6.07 -2.08 -0.34
C VAL A 131 -7.07 -1.64 -1.40
N ASP A 132 -7.88 -2.56 -1.87
CA ASP A 132 -9.01 -2.33 -2.77
C ASP A 132 -10.35 -2.42 -2.03
N VAL A 133 -11.28 -1.56 -2.42
CA VAL A 133 -12.68 -1.61 -1.99
C VAL A 133 -13.54 -1.40 -3.23
N SER A 134 -14.44 -2.34 -3.51
CA SER A 134 -15.29 -2.34 -4.71
C SER A 134 -16.68 -2.90 -4.41
N ASP A 135 -17.68 -2.40 -5.12
CA ASP A 135 -19.05 -2.95 -5.15
C ASP A 135 -19.28 -3.93 -6.32
N GLY A 136 -18.21 -4.25 -7.07
CA GLY A 136 -18.22 -5.09 -8.27
C GLY A 136 -18.49 -4.30 -9.56
N ARG A 137 -18.92 -3.04 -9.48
CA ARG A 137 -19.10 -2.13 -10.64
C ARG A 137 -18.08 -1.00 -10.63
N ALA A 138 -17.87 -0.38 -9.48
CA ALA A 138 -16.89 0.67 -9.25
C ALA A 138 -16.00 0.30 -8.05
N GLY A 139 -14.72 0.61 -8.16
CA GLY A 139 -13.73 0.34 -7.14
C GLY A 139 -12.74 1.49 -6.96
N VAL A 140 -12.20 1.56 -5.74
CA VAL A 140 -11.11 2.47 -5.39
C VAL A 140 -10.05 1.64 -4.67
N ALA A 141 -8.87 1.57 -5.28
CA ALA A 141 -7.69 1.04 -4.62
C ALA A 141 -6.84 2.19 -4.07
N LEU A 142 -6.49 2.08 -2.80
CA LEU A 142 -5.47 2.90 -2.18
C LEU A 142 -4.15 2.16 -2.24
N ILE A 143 -3.16 2.75 -2.89
CA ILE A 143 -1.84 2.17 -3.12
C ILE A 143 -0.82 3.01 -2.35
N ALA A 144 0.02 2.41 -1.52
CA ALA A 144 1.03 3.12 -0.75
C ALA A 144 2.38 2.39 -0.76
N ASP A 145 3.42 3.14 -0.43
CA ASP A 145 4.77 2.62 -0.20
C ASP A 145 5.20 2.95 1.24
N GLY A 146 5.24 1.92 2.09
CA GLY A 146 5.64 2.05 3.50
C GLY A 146 4.52 2.42 4.49
N LEU A 147 3.26 2.48 4.05
CA LEU A 147 2.09 2.65 4.92
C LEU A 147 1.31 1.36 4.99
N HIS A 148 1.17 0.80 6.20
CA HIS A 148 0.77 -0.59 6.38
C HIS A 148 -0.52 -0.79 7.18
N GLU A 149 -1.19 0.27 7.63
CA GLU A 149 -2.44 0.17 8.39
C GLU A 149 -3.56 0.91 7.64
N TYR A 150 -4.64 0.19 7.35
CA TYR A 150 -5.87 0.73 6.80
C TYR A 150 -7.08 0.31 7.63
N GLU A 151 -8.20 0.99 7.44
CA GLU A 151 -9.51 0.63 8.00
C GLU A 151 -10.60 1.11 7.04
N VAL A 152 -11.63 0.29 6.82
CA VAL A 152 -12.85 0.72 6.11
C VAL A 152 -13.91 1.02 7.14
N LEU A 153 -14.20 2.30 7.35
CA LEU A 153 -15.17 2.74 8.35
C LEU A 153 -16.60 2.47 7.86
N PRO A 154 -17.43 1.78 8.66
CA PRO A 154 -18.84 1.63 8.35
C PRO A 154 -19.55 2.99 8.55
N GLY A 155 -20.36 3.42 7.57
CA GLY A 155 -21.10 4.67 7.66
C GLY A 155 -21.88 5.01 6.38
N PRO A 156 -22.74 6.05 6.40
CA PRO A 156 -23.16 6.79 5.22
C PRO A 156 -22.45 8.17 5.14
N PRO A 157 -21.44 8.35 4.26
CA PRO A 157 -20.82 7.35 3.39
C PRO A 157 -19.88 6.40 4.15
N GLN A 158 -19.52 5.27 3.52
CA GLN A 158 -18.38 4.46 3.99
C GLN A 158 -17.09 5.21 3.65
N GLU A 159 -16.04 5.01 4.44
CA GLU A 159 -14.75 5.67 4.19
C GLU A 159 -13.62 4.65 4.20
N LEU A 160 -12.80 4.65 3.15
CA LEU A 160 -11.51 3.97 3.16
C LEU A 160 -10.49 4.89 3.84
N THR A 161 -9.89 4.44 4.93
CA THR A 161 -8.93 5.23 5.71
C THR A 161 -7.53 4.63 5.67
N LEU A 162 -6.54 5.51 5.60
CA LEU A 162 -5.12 5.18 5.64
C LEU A 162 -4.48 5.86 6.84
N THR A 163 -3.84 5.08 7.72
CA THR A 163 -3.06 5.66 8.81
C THR A 163 -1.72 6.18 8.29
N LEU A 164 -1.48 7.48 8.44
CA LEU A 164 -0.23 8.14 8.06
C LEU A 164 0.82 8.00 9.17
N LEU A 165 0.43 8.35 10.39
CA LEU A 165 1.27 8.19 11.58
C LEU A 165 0.42 7.93 12.81
N ARG A 166 1.05 7.29 13.81
CA ARG A 166 0.47 7.05 15.13
C ARG A 166 1.53 7.33 16.19
N SER A 167 1.32 8.41 16.94
CA SER A 167 2.21 8.91 17.97
C SER A 167 1.78 8.35 19.32
N VAL A 168 2.68 7.66 20.02
CA VAL A 168 2.43 7.10 21.36
C VAL A 168 3.63 7.34 22.27
N GLY A 169 3.39 7.51 23.57
CA GLY A 169 4.46 7.79 24.54
C GLY A 169 5.06 6.58 25.26
N TRP A 170 4.48 5.39 25.12
CA TRP A 170 4.80 4.23 25.95
C TRP A 170 4.75 2.94 25.14
N LEU A 171 5.64 2.00 25.47
CA LEU A 171 5.63 0.65 24.90
C LEU A 171 4.37 -0.14 25.27
N SER A 172 3.91 0.00 26.51
CA SER A 172 2.71 -0.65 27.02
C SER A 172 2.11 0.21 28.13
N ARG A 173 0.78 0.22 28.20
CA ARG A 173 0.00 0.85 29.26
C ARG A 173 -1.15 -0.06 29.66
N ASP A 174 -1.66 0.11 30.88
CA ASP A 174 -2.80 -0.60 31.45
C ASP A 174 -4.09 0.23 31.48
N ASP A 175 -3.98 1.52 31.15
CA ASP A 175 -5.06 2.51 31.10
C ASP A 175 -5.74 2.62 29.72
N LEU A 176 -5.61 1.61 28.85
CA LEU A 176 -6.15 1.63 27.48
C LEU A 176 -7.64 1.26 27.44
N VAL A 177 -8.45 2.07 26.75
CA VAL A 177 -9.87 1.78 26.51
C VAL A 177 -10.08 0.46 25.72
N THR A 178 -9.12 0.12 24.85
CA THR A 178 -9.21 -1.04 23.97
C THR A 178 -8.69 -2.33 24.59
N ARG A 179 -8.06 -2.29 25.78
CA ARG A 179 -7.43 -3.48 26.37
C ARG A 179 -7.23 -3.37 27.87
N THR A 180 -7.54 -4.44 28.60
CA THR A 180 -7.28 -4.54 30.05
C THR A 180 -5.83 -4.93 30.35
N GLY A 181 -5.18 -4.24 31.29
CA GLY A 181 -3.84 -4.58 31.80
C GLY A 181 -2.70 -4.24 30.84
N HIS A 182 -1.52 -4.80 31.04
CA HIS A 182 -0.34 -4.56 30.20
C HIS A 182 -0.12 -5.65 29.14
N ALA A 183 0.37 -5.27 27.95
CA ALA A 183 0.81 -6.20 26.91
C ALA A 183 2.34 -6.38 26.90
N GLY A 184 3.02 -5.71 27.84
CA GLY A 184 4.47 -5.61 27.94
C GLY A 184 4.85 -4.62 29.05
N PRO A 185 6.15 -4.38 29.29
CA PRO A 185 6.60 -3.52 30.37
C PRO A 185 6.20 -2.06 30.12
N ALA A 186 5.83 -1.35 31.19
CA ALA A 186 5.47 0.06 31.18
C ALA A 186 6.73 0.93 31.02
N ILE A 187 7.25 1.03 29.80
CA ILE A 187 8.47 1.77 29.46
C ILE A 187 8.10 2.98 28.62
N GLU A 188 8.59 4.16 29.00
CA GLU A 188 8.47 5.37 28.19
C GLU A 188 9.27 5.25 26.89
N THR A 189 8.64 5.62 25.79
CA THR A 189 9.20 5.61 24.45
C THR A 189 9.01 6.98 23.81
N PRO A 190 9.72 8.04 24.28
CA PRO A 190 9.50 9.41 23.81
C PRO A 190 9.69 9.56 22.29
N GLY A 191 10.58 8.77 21.68
CA GLY A 191 10.77 8.75 20.23
C GLY A 191 9.57 8.20 19.44
N ALA A 192 8.71 7.37 20.05
CA ALA A 192 7.51 6.84 19.42
C ALA A 192 6.38 7.89 19.27
N GLN A 193 6.58 9.11 19.78
CA GLN A 193 5.74 10.27 19.47
C GLN A 193 5.99 10.81 18.04
N VAL A 194 7.06 10.34 17.37
CA VAL A 194 7.39 10.68 15.98
C VAL A 194 7.28 12.19 15.64
N PRO A 195 7.92 13.10 16.41
CA PRO A 195 7.87 14.52 16.14
C PRO A 195 8.65 14.89 14.87
N GLY A 196 8.36 16.05 14.29
CA GLY A 196 9.11 16.61 13.15
C GLY A 196 8.51 16.30 11.79
N ARG A 197 9.31 16.44 10.73
CA ARG A 197 8.84 16.36 9.34
C ARG A 197 8.70 14.91 8.87
N HIS A 198 7.54 14.59 8.31
CA HIS A 198 7.24 13.33 7.65
C HIS A 198 6.75 13.58 6.23
N ARG A 199 7.07 12.67 5.31
CA ARG A 199 6.57 12.69 3.92
C ARG A 199 5.88 11.37 3.62
N PHE A 200 4.63 11.45 3.23
CA PHE A 200 3.78 10.32 2.90
C PHE A 200 3.44 10.35 1.41
N ARG A 201 3.48 9.19 0.75
CA ARG A 201 3.14 9.03 -0.66
C ARG A 201 2.18 7.86 -0.81
N PHE A 202 1.06 8.12 -1.47
CA PHE A 202 0.07 7.10 -1.82
C PHE A 202 -0.71 7.55 -3.04
N SER A 203 -1.45 6.65 -3.66
CA SER A 203 -2.26 6.91 -4.84
C SER A 203 -3.67 6.37 -4.64
N LEU A 204 -4.64 7.07 -5.20
CA LEU A 204 -6.01 6.57 -5.34
C LEU A 204 -6.18 6.12 -6.79
N PHE A 205 -6.38 4.82 -7.01
CA PHE A 205 -6.59 4.22 -8.32
C PHE A 205 -8.07 3.86 -8.48
N PHE A 206 -8.70 4.44 -9.49
CA PHE A 206 -10.14 4.30 -9.73
C PHE A 206 -10.38 3.31 -10.86
N HIS A 207 -11.27 2.35 -10.66
CA HIS A 207 -11.48 1.29 -11.64
C HIS A 207 -12.91 0.74 -11.63
N ALA A 208 -13.20 -0.10 -12.61
CA ALA A 208 -14.37 -0.97 -12.63
C ALA A 208 -14.02 -2.37 -12.13
N GLY A 209 -15.02 -3.15 -11.70
CA GLY A 209 -14.81 -4.53 -11.24
C GLY A 209 -14.02 -4.63 -9.93
N GLY A 210 -13.46 -5.81 -9.66
CA GLY A 210 -12.61 -6.05 -8.50
C GLY A 210 -11.13 -5.79 -8.80
N TRP A 211 -10.29 -5.93 -7.77
CA TRP A 211 -8.85 -5.71 -7.87
C TRP A 211 -8.15 -6.58 -8.94
N GLU A 212 -8.64 -7.81 -9.20
CA GLU A 212 -8.02 -8.75 -10.14
C GLU A 212 -8.26 -8.28 -11.59
N GLU A 213 -9.52 -8.03 -11.96
CA GLU A 213 -9.88 -7.59 -13.31
C GLU A 213 -9.32 -6.20 -13.63
N ALA A 214 -9.23 -5.34 -12.61
CA ALA A 214 -8.69 -4.00 -12.74
C ALA A 214 -7.15 -3.92 -12.74
N GLY A 215 -6.45 -5.03 -12.51
CA GLY A 215 -4.99 -5.06 -12.48
C GLY A 215 -4.39 -4.20 -11.36
N VAL A 216 -5.05 -4.11 -10.19
CA VAL A 216 -4.62 -3.25 -9.08
C VAL A 216 -3.20 -3.59 -8.60
N TRP A 217 -2.82 -4.86 -8.61
CA TRP A 217 -1.46 -5.27 -8.23
C TRP A 217 -0.41 -4.69 -9.18
N ARG A 218 -0.68 -4.69 -10.48
CA ARG A 218 0.18 -4.07 -11.51
C ARG A 218 0.22 -2.55 -11.35
N ALA A 219 -0.92 -1.93 -11.05
CA ALA A 219 -0.97 -0.51 -10.72
C ALA A 219 -0.09 -0.21 -9.49
N ALA A 220 -0.13 -1.06 -8.45
CA ALA A 220 0.68 -0.92 -7.25
C ALA A 220 2.19 -1.07 -7.52
N GLU A 221 2.57 -2.01 -8.38
CA GLU A 221 3.95 -2.14 -8.85
C GLU A 221 4.44 -0.83 -9.51
N SER A 222 3.63 -0.26 -10.42
CA SER A 222 3.99 0.98 -11.14
C SER A 222 4.11 2.22 -10.25
N VAL A 223 3.47 2.22 -9.07
CA VAL A 223 3.60 3.30 -8.07
C VAL A 223 4.86 3.11 -7.25
N ARG A 224 5.20 1.86 -6.91
CA ARG A 224 6.32 1.52 -6.01
C ARG A 224 7.67 1.44 -6.72
N LEU A 225 7.68 1.15 -8.02
CA LEU A 225 8.88 1.02 -8.83
C LEU A 225 9.01 2.21 -9.79
N PRO A 226 9.70 3.30 -9.39
CA PRO A 226 9.94 4.41 -10.27
C PRO A 226 10.85 4.00 -11.44
N LEU A 227 10.63 4.63 -12.60
CA LEU A 227 11.56 4.51 -13.72
C LEU A 227 12.92 5.08 -13.31
N VAL A 228 13.98 4.28 -13.47
CA VAL A 228 15.35 4.68 -13.21
C VAL A 228 16.01 5.09 -14.52
N PRO A 229 16.29 6.39 -14.77
CA PRO A 229 16.98 6.80 -15.97
C PRO A 229 18.45 6.39 -15.92
N GLY A 230 18.93 5.75 -16.98
CA GLY A 230 20.35 5.46 -17.21
C GLY A 230 20.98 6.46 -18.18
N ARG A 231 22.29 6.70 -18.05
CA ARG A 231 23.08 7.46 -19.03
C ARG A 231 24.00 6.50 -19.79
N GLY A 232 24.03 6.60 -21.11
CA GLY A 232 24.90 5.78 -21.95
C GLY A 232 24.60 5.98 -23.43
N ALA A 233 25.44 5.39 -24.30
CA ALA A 233 25.11 5.29 -25.71
C ALA A 233 23.81 4.49 -25.87
N ALA A 234 22.97 4.87 -26.84
CA ALA A 234 21.76 4.11 -27.14
C ALA A 234 22.14 2.67 -27.51
N ALA A 235 21.85 1.72 -26.61
CA ALA A 235 22.02 0.31 -26.88
C ALA A 235 20.77 -0.18 -27.62
N GLY A 236 20.95 -0.77 -28.81
CA GLY A 236 19.87 -1.30 -29.65
C GLY A 236 19.26 -2.62 -29.14
N THR A 237 19.36 -2.94 -27.85
CA THR A 237 18.66 -4.11 -27.30
C THR A 237 17.17 -3.87 -27.44
N ALA A 238 16.49 -4.60 -28.31
CA ALA A 238 15.05 -4.49 -28.47
C ALA A 238 14.37 -4.94 -27.16
N PRO A 239 13.66 -4.05 -26.45
CA PRO A 239 12.84 -4.45 -25.31
C PRO A 239 11.54 -5.13 -25.78
N PRO A 240 10.89 -5.96 -24.93
CA PRO A 240 11.25 -6.32 -23.56
C PRO A 240 12.19 -7.55 -23.46
N VAL A 241 13.11 -7.51 -22.49
CA VAL A 241 14.08 -8.58 -22.17
C VAL A 241 13.43 -9.73 -21.37
N ILE A 242 12.41 -9.40 -20.56
CA ILE A 242 11.60 -10.34 -19.78
C ILE A 242 10.15 -9.87 -19.89
N GLU A 243 9.25 -10.78 -20.26
CA GLU A 243 7.82 -10.53 -20.30
C GLU A 243 7.09 -11.68 -19.61
N LEU A 244 6.11 -11.33 -18.78
CA LEU A 244 5.26 -12.25 -18.04
C LEU A 244 3.81 -12.05 -18.48
N ASP A 245 3.13 -13.16 -18.75
CA ASP A 245 1.73 -13.17 -19.14
C ASP A 245 1.02 -14.40 -18.53
N PRO A 246 -0.28 -14.32 -18.21
CA PRO A 246 -1.13 -13.11 -18.23
C PRO A 246 -0.76 -12.12 -17.12
N ASP A 247 -1.43 -10.97 -17.07
CA ASP A 247 -1.20 -9.90 -16.09
C ASP A 247 -1.29 -10.35 -14.62
N SER A 248 -1.95 -11.46 -14.32
CA SER A 248 -1.95 -12.05 -12.97
C SER A 248 -0.59 -12.67 -12.58
N ILE A 249 0.33 -12.88 -13.54
CA ILE A 249 1.67 -13.40 -13.29
C ILE A 249 2.60 -12.25 -12.91
N GLN A 250 2.78 -12.08 -11.60
CA GLN A 250 3.47 -10.93 -11.02
C GLN A 250 4.92 -11.28 -10.67
N MET A 251 5.87 -10.52 -11.19
CA MET A 251 7.28 -10.68 -10.81
C MET A 251 7.48 -10.24 -9.36
N THR A 252 8.16 -11.07 -8.57
CA THR A 252 8.44 -10.76 -7.16
C THR A 252 9.93 -10.73 -6.84
N ALA A 253 10.78 -11.32 -7.69
CA ALA A 253 12.22 -11.17 -7.59
C ALA A 253 12.91 -11.40 -8.94
N LEU A 254 13.99 -10.67 -9.17
CA LEU A 254 14.97 -10.94 -10.23
C LEU A 254 16.36 -10.83 -9.61
N VAL A 255 17.01 -11.97 -9.39
CA VAL A 255 18.28 -12.06 -8.65
C VAL A 255 19.40 -12.45 -9.59
N PRO A 256 20.39 -11.59 -9.86
CA PRO A 256 21.55 -11.94 -10.67
C PRO A 256 22.34 -13.10 -10.06
N ARG A 257 22.85 -13.99 -10.91
CA ARG A 257 23.71 -15.12 -10.53
C ARG A 257 24.92 -15.21 -11.48
N PRO A 258 26.02 -15.87 -11.08
CA PRO A 258 27.08 -16.21 -12.03
C PRO A 258 26.49 -16.98 -13.22
N GLY A 259 26.72 -16.49 -14.44
CA GLY A 259 26.22 -17.12 -15.67
C GLY A 259 24.71 -16.94 -15.94
N GLY A 260 23.98 -16.11 -15.19
CA GLY A 260 22.54 -15.95 -15.42
C GLY A 260 21.78 -15.18 -14.34
N TYR A 261 20.58 -15.62 -14.01
CA TYR A 261 19.74 -15.04 -12.97
C TYR A 261 18.67 -16.02 -12.48
N GLU A 262 18.08 -15.71 -11.33
CA GLU A 262 16.88 -16.38 -10.82
C GLU A 262 15.70 -15.40 -10.90
N LEU A 263 14.65 -15.80 -11.62
CA LEU A 263 13.42 -15.03 -11.79
C LEU A 263 12.31 -15.69 -10.97
N ARG A 264 11.69 -14.94 -10.07
CA ARG A 264 10.54 -15.40 -9.27
C ARG A 264 9.29 -14.64 -9.65
N PHE A 265 8.20 -15.38 -9.82
CA PHE A 265 6.88 -14.82 -10.03
C PHE A 265 5.81 -15.56 -9.22
N LEU A 266 4.69 -14.89 -9.03
CA LEU A 266 3.50 -15.37 -8.33
C LEU A 266 2.34 -15.40 -9.32
N ASN A 267 1.51 -16.44 -9.28
CA ASN A 267 0.15 -16.35 -9.82
C ASN A 267 -0.74 -15.57 -8.83
N ALA A 268 -0.84 -14.25 -9.01
CA ALA A 268 -1.65 -13.37 -8.18
C ALA A 268 -3.13 -13.43 -8.58
N SER A 269 -3.71 -14.63 -8.62
CA SER A 269 -5.13 -14.86 -8.88
C SER A 269 -5.68 -16.09 -8.16
N ALA A 270 -7.00 -16.13 -8.03
CA ALA A 270 -7.72 -17.28 -7.46
C ALA A 270 -7.91 -18.44 -8.45
N ALA A 271 -7.54 -18.26 -9.72
CA ALA A 271 -7.67 -19.27 -10.78
C ALA A 271 -6.31 -19.89 -11.12
N SER A 272 -6.34 -21.13 -11.63
CA SER A 272 -5.15 -21.66 -12.30
C SER A 272 -4.91 -20.89 -13.59
N ARG A 273 -3.66 -20.57 -13.89
CA ARG A 273 -3.26 -19.83 -15.09
C ARG A 273 -2.19 -20.59 -15.84
N ASP A 274 -2.13 -20.43 -17.15
CA ASP A 274 -0.96 -20.84 -17.93
C ASP A 274 0.01 -19.66 -17.99
N ALA A 275 1.07 -19.72 -17.18
CA ALA A 275 2.08 -18.68 -17.15
C ALA A 275 2.96 -18.79 -18.39
N ARG A 276 3.10 -17.69 -19.14
CA ARG A 276 3.97 -17.53 -20.30
C ARG A 276 5.08 -16.55 -19.95
N VAL A 277 6.32 -17.03 -20.00
CA VAL A 277 7.52 -16.24 -19.71
C VAL A 277 8.35 -16.14 -20.97
N ARG A 278 8.46 -14.95 -21.55
CA ARG A 278 9.35 -14.69 -22.70
C ARG A 278 10.65 -14.10 -22.19
N LEU A 279 11.77 -14.70 -22.57
CA LEU A 279 13.12 -14.29 -22.15
C LEU A 279 13.95 -14.01 -23.41
N GLN A 280 14.52 -12.80 -23.49
CA GLN A 280 15.38 -12.38 -24.60
C GLN A 280 16.72 -11.81 -24.07
N PRO A 281 17.87 -12.13 -24.69
CA PRO A 281 18.07 -13.20 -25.69
C PRO A 281 17.68 -14.57 -25.12
N GLN A 282 17.41 -15.54 -26.01
CA GLN A 282 17.03 -16.88 -25.58
C GLN A 282 18.14 -17.49 -24.72
N PRO A 283 17.87 -17.87 -23.46
CA PRO A 283 18.87 -18.47 -22.58
C PRO A 283 19.23 -19.89 -23.01
N ALA A 284 20.43 -20.36 -22.64
CA ALA A 284 20.88 -21.73 -22.90
C ALA A 284 20.07 -22.77 -22.12
N HIS A 285 19.69 -22.47 -20.88
CA HIS A 285 18.88 -23.38 -20.06
C HIS A 285 17.99 -22.63 -19.06
N VAL A 286 16.80 -23.18 -18.85
CA VAL A 286 15.82 -22.71 -17.86
C VAL A 286 15.31 -23.90 -17.08
N ALA A 287 15.28 -23.81 -15.75
CA ALA A 287 14.66 -24.82 -14.90
C ALA A 287 13.85 -24.20 -13.77
N VAL A 288 12.78 -24.87 -13.38
CA VAL A 288 12.07 -24.57 -12.14
C VAL A 288 12.93 -25.04 -10.97
N ILE A 289 13.09 -24.17 -9.98
CA ILE A 289 13.81 -24.45 -8.75
C ILE A 289 12.93 -24.22 -7.51
N THR A 290 13.26 -24.87 -6.40
CA THR A 290 12.70 -24.54 -5.09
C THR A 290 13.18 -23.16 -4.63
N LEU A 291 12.53 -22.60 -3.60
CA LEU A 291 13.04 -21.41 -2.92
C LEU A 291 14.43 -21.62 -2.31
N GLY A 292 14.78 -22.87 -1.97
CA GLY A 292 16.11 -23.27 -1.51
C GLY A 292 17.15 -23.46 -2.63
N GLY A 293 16.73 -23.45 -3.89
CA GLY A 293 17.63 -23.54 -5.05
C GLY A 293 17.78 -24.93 -5.67
N ASP A 294 17.02 -25.93 -5.20
CA ASP A 294 17.03 -27.29 -5.74
C ASP A 294 16.29 -27.34 -7.08
N VAL A 295 16.90 -27.98 -8.07
CA VAL A 295 16.29 -28.16 -9.40
C VAL A 295 15.14 -29.15 -9.31
N ARG A 296 14.00 -28.78 -9.89
CA ARG A 296 12.80 -29.62 -10.00
C ARG A 296 12.65 -30.20 -11.39
N GLU A 297 12.54 -29.32 -12.38
CA GLU A 297 12.29 -29.72 -13.77
C GLU A 297 12.88 -28.69 -14.74
N PRO A 298 13.44 -29.13 -15.88
CA PRO A 298 13.81 -28.22 -16.96
C PRO A 298 12.55 -27.68 -17.67
N LEU A 299 12.60 -26.44 -18.14
CA LEU A 299 11.59 -25.86 -19.02
C LEU A 299 12.17 -25.65 -20.40
N LEU A 300 11.51 -26.24 -21.40
CA LEU A 300 11.89 -26.09 -22.80
C LEU A 300 11.12 -24.92 -23.42
N PRO A 301 11.79 -24.05 -24.21
CA PRO A 301 11.11 -22.97 -24.90
C PRO A 301 10.30 -23.49 -26.10
N ASN A 302 9.18 -22.84 -26.37
CA ASN A 302 8.48 -22.91 -27.65
C ASN A 302 8.47 -21.51 -28.28
N GLY A 303 9.22 -21.31 -29.37
CA GLY A 303 9.35 -19.99 -30.01
C GLY A 303 9.89 -18.90 -29.07
N GLY A 304 10.80 -19.25 -28.16
CA GLY A 304 11.37 -18.32 -27.17
C GLY A 304 10.49 -18.04 -25.95
N VAL A 305 9.37 -18.76 -25.79
CA VAL A 305 8.44 -18.64 -24.66
C VAL A 305 8.47 -19.91 -23.82
N TYR A 306 8.63 -19.75 -22.51
CA TYR A 306 8.55 -20.82 -21.52
C TYR A 306 7.15 -20.81 -20.90
N SER A 307 6.39 -21.90 -21.07
CA SER A 307 5.02 -21.99 -20.58
C SER A 307 4.89 -23.05 -19.50
N ARG A 308 4.11 -22.79 -18.45
CA ARG A 308 3.70 -23.82 -17.49
C ARG A 308 2.35 -23.50 -16.82
N PRO A 309 1.54 -24.51 -16.51
CA PRO A 309 0.39 -24.31 -15.63
C PRO A 309 0.87 -23.92 -14.23
N VAL A 310 0.22 -22.93 -13.64
CA VAL A 310 0.45 -22.45 -12.28
C VAL A 310 -0.85 -22.44 -11.51
N ARG A 311 -0.85 -23.07 -10.32
CA ARG A 311 -2.03 -23.13 -9.45
C ARG A 311 -2.35 -21.75 -8.88
N PRO A 312 -3.57 -21.53 -8.34
CA PRO A 312 -3.90 -20.29 -7.64
C PRO A 312 -2.84 -19.97 -6.59
N TRP A 313 -2.33 -18.75 -6.56
CA TRP A 313 -1.33 -18.26 -5.59
C TRP A 313 0.01 -19.03 -5.59
N GLU A 314 0.29 -19.81 -6.62
CA GLU A 314 1.56 -20.54 -6.72
C GLU A 314 2.74 -19.59 -6.95
N ILE A 315 3.79 -19.75 -6.15
CA ILE A 315 5.07 -19.08 -6.32
C ILE A 315 6.00 -19.98 -7.12
N VAL A 316 6.59 -19.43 -8.18
CA VAL A 316 7.47 -20.13 -9.10
C VAL A 316 8.81 -19.41 -9.14
N THR A 317 9.91 -20.16 -9.04
CA THR A 317 11.24 -19.61 -9.26
C THR A 317 11.89 -20.34 -10.42
N LEU A 318 12.36 -19.60 -11.41
CA LEU A 318 13.12 -20.09 -12.55
C LEU A 318 14.60 -19.75 -12.35
N ARG A 319 15.46 -20.75 -12.50
CA ARG A 319 16.91 -20.52 -12.72
C ARG A 319 17.15 -20.44 -14.21
N VAL A 320 17.67 -19.31 -14.67
CA VAL A 320 17.97 -19.02 -16.06
C VAL A 320 19.49 -18.90 -16.21
N THR A 321 20.07 -19.68 -17.11
CA THR A 321 21.50 -19.62 -17.44
C THR A 321 21.71 -19.20 -18.88
N ARG A 322 22.67 -18.31 -19.10
CA ARG A 322 23.04 -17.78 -20.42
C ARG A 322 23.81 -18.80 -21.23
#